data_AF-A0A6F8Y7Y4-F1
#
_entry.id   AF-A0A6F8Y7Y4-F1
#
_cell.length_a   1.000
_cell.length_b   1.000
_cell.length_c   1.000
_cell.angle_alpha   90.00
_cell.angle_beta   90.00
_cell.angle_gamma   90.00
#
_symmetry.space_group_name_H-M   'P 1'
#
loop_
_entity.id
_entity.type
_entity.pdbx_description
1 polymer ?
#
loop_
_entity_poly.entity_id
_entity_poly.type
_entity_poly.pdbx_seq_one_letter_code
_entity_poly.pdbx_strand_id
1 'polypeptide(L)'
;MADVRRRLPAATVLLQLDEPSLPSALAGRIATDSGLYTYRSIESSTASSLLRTVVEAAGVPVVLHCCAPDVPLDVVRASGAAAVALDLSLLKQLDPLGEAIDAGLGLFAGSGQTTSTAVADQVRGVWRQLGFPDQRLPDQVVVTPACGLAGSSPADARRVLTAIREASQRLQEV
;
A
#
# COMPACT_ATOMS: atom_id res chain seq x y z
N MET A 1 12.30 15.38 -6.36
CA MET A 1 11.93 15.75 -4.97
C MET A 1 12.59 17.04 -4.44
N ALA A 2 13.59 17.62 -5.13
CA ALA A 2 14.30 18.80 -4.65
C ALA A 2 13.42 20.05 -4.43
N ASP A 3 12.50 20.36 -5.35
CA ASP A 3 11.63 21.55 -5.20
C ASP A 3 10.67 21.43 -4.01
N VAL A 4 10.08 20.24 -3.79
CA VAL A 4 9.19 19.98 -2.64
C VAL A 4 9.94 20.16 -1.32
N ARG A 5 11.12 19.56 -1.18
CA ARG A 5 11.96 19.70 0.02
C ARG A 5 12.40 21.14 0.26
N ARG A 6 12.70 21.89 -0.81
CA ARG A 6 13.06 23.31 -0.71
C ARG A 6 11.90 24.16 -0.20
N ARG A 7 10.67 23.87 -0.63
CA ARG A 7 9.46 24.62 -0.23
C ARG A 7 8.92 24.20 1.14
N LEU A 8 9.17 22.95 1.56
CA LEU A 8 8.71 22.38 2.82
C LEU A 8 9.88 21.84 3.65
N PRO A 9 10.81 22.70 4.11
CA PRO A 9 12.06 22.27 4.72
C PRO A 9 11.89 21.55 6.08
N ALA A 10 10.77 21.79 6.76
CA ALA A 10 10.42 21.13 8.02
C ALA A 10 9.65 19.81 7.83
N ALA A 11 9.25 19.47 6.60
CA ALA A 11 8.46 18.28 6.33
C ALA A 11 9.36 17.09 5.99
N THR A 12 9.01 15.93 6.55
CA THR A 12 9.52 14.64 6.07
C THR A 12 8.74 14.27 4.81
N VAL A 13 9.45 14.07 3.70
CA VAL A 13 8.84 13.75 2.40
C VAL A 13 8.93 12.25 2.15
N LEU A 14 7.80 11.66 1.76
CA LEU A 14 7.72 10.33 1.14
C LEU A 14 7.04 10.47 -0.23
N LEU A 15 7.31 9.53 -1.13
CA LEU A 15 6.65 9.44 -2.44
C LEU A 15 5.70 8.26 -2.45
N GLN A 16 4.43 8.48 -2.77
CA GLN A 16 3.54 7.38 -3.13
C GLN A 16 3.58 7.19 -4.65
N LEU A 17 3.82 5.96 -5.09
CA LEU A 17 3.77 5.55 -6.50
C LEU A 17 2.56 4.62 -6.70
N ASP A 18 1.58 5.07 -7.48
CA ASP A 18 0.34 4.33 -7.72
C ASP A 18 0.49 3.43 -8.96
N GLU A 19 0.37 2.12 -8.77
CA GLU A 19 0.51 1.13 -9.85
C GLU A 19 -0.63 0.08 -9.83
N PRO A 20 -1.90 0.50 -10.00
CA PRO A 20 -3.05 -0.42 -9.93
C PRO A 20 -3.07 -1.45 -11.07
N SER A 21 -2.31 -1.21 -12.16
CA SER A 21 -2.22 -2.10 -13.31
C SER A 21 -1.09 -3.12 -13.21
N LEU A 22 -0.22 -3.04 -12.18
CA LEU A 22 0.92 -3.93 -12.03
C LEU A 22 0.55 -5.42 -12.02
N PRO A 23 -0.47 -5.88 -11.26
CA PRO A 23 -0.88 -7.30 -11.32
C PRO A 23 -1.34 -7.73 -12.71
N SER A 24 -2.05 -6.85 -13.43
CA SER A 24 -2.53 -7.14 -14.78
C SER A 24 -1.43 -7.11 -15.82
N ALA A 25 -0.41 -6.26 -15.67
CA ALA A 25 0.76 -6.22 -16.54
C ALA A 25 1.58 -7.50 -16.44
N LEU A 26 1.85 -7.97 -15.22
CA LEU A 26 2.55 -9.25 -14.99
C LEU A 26 1.77 -10.44 -15.56
N ALA A 27 0.45 -10.37 -15.53
CA ALA A 27 -0.41 -11.42 -16.04
C ALA A 27 -0.75 -11.32 -17.54
N GLY A 28 -0.26 -10.28 -18.25
CA GLY A 28 -0.58 -10.08 -19.67
C GLY A 28 -2.07 -9.79 -19.94
N ARG A 29 -2.72 -9.09 -19.00
CA ARG A 29 -4.16 -8.77 -19.02
C ARG A 29 -4.48 -7.31 -19.33
N ILE A 30 -3.49 -6.50 -19.70
CA ILE A 30 -3.72 -5.11 -20.12
C ILE A 30 -4.28 -5.11 -21.53
N ALA A 31 -5.50 -4.61 -21.71
CA ALA A 31 -6.13 -4.51 -23.02
C ALA A 31 -5.39 -3.51 -23.92
N THR A 32 -5.31 -3.82 -25.21
CA THR A 32 -4.97 -2.85 -26.26
C THR A 32 -6.12 -1.86 -26.47
N ASP A 33 -5.87 -0.74 -27.13
CA ASP A 33 -6.86 0.32 -27.36
C ASP A 33 -8.15 -0.17 -28.06
N SER A 34 -8.04 -1.21 -28.89
CA SER A 34 -9.21 -1.81 -29.57
C SER A 34 -10.06 -2.70 -28.66
N GLY A 35 -9.55 -3.09 -27.49
CA GLY A 35 -10.16 -4.07 -26.59
C GLY A 35 -10.16 -5.52 -27.09
N LEU A 36 -9.66 -5.78 -28.31
CA LEU A 36 -9.70 -7.12 -28.92
C LEU A 36 -8.53 -8.03 -28.52
N TYR A 37 -7.44 -7.44 -28.05
CA TYR A 37 -6.21 -8.15 -27.64
C TYR A 37 -5.67 -7.58 -26.34
N THR A 38 -4.77 -8.32 -25.70
CA THR A 38 -3.98 -7.85 -24.56
C THR A 38 -2.50 -7.74 -24.90
N TYR A 39 -1.81 -6.83 -24.22
CA TYR A 39 -0.35 -6.78 -24.24
C TYR A 39 0.24 -8.03 -23.57
N ARG A 40 1.44 -8.43 -24.01
CA ARG A 40 2.16 -9.57 -23.42
C ARG A 40 2.46 -9.31 -21.95
N SER A 41 2.55 -10.38 -21.17
CA SER A 41 3.04 -10.31 -19.81
C SER A 41 4.48 -9.76 -19.78
N ILE A 42 4.77 -9.01 -18.73
CA ILE A 42 6.15 -8.62 -18.38
C ILE A 42 6.68 -9.57 -17.30
N GLU A 43 7.98 -9.82 -17.30
CA GLU A 43 8.61 -10.62 -16.24
C GLU A 43 8.70 -9.82 -14.93
N SER A 44 8.55 -10.49 -13.78
CA SER A 44 8.69 -9.89 -12.45
C SER A 44 10.05 -9.19 -12.24
N SER A 45 11.12 -9.76 -12.79
CA SER A 45 12.48 -9.17 -12.79
C SER A 45 12.54 -7.84 -13.54
N THR A 46 11.86 -7.77 -14.68
CA THR A 46 11.77 -6.56 -15.50
C THR A 46 10.95 -5.49 -14.78
N ALA A 47 9.78 -5.87 -14.25
CA ALA A 47 8.92 -4.95 -13.50
C ALA A 47 9.64 -4.37 -12.28
N SER A 48 10.26 -5.21 -11.46
CA SER A 48 11.02 -4.76 -10.27
C SER A 48 12.20 -3.87 -10.63
N SER A 49 12.92 -4.14 -11.74
CA SER A 49 14.03 -3.29 -12.20
C SER A 49 13.58 -1.90 -12.66
N LEU A 50 12.45 -1.84 -13.38
CA LEU A 50 11.87 -0.56 -13.82
C LEU A 50 11.37 0.27 -12.63
N LEU A 51 10.64 -0.36 -11.70
CA LEU A 51 10.17 0.30 -10.48
C LEU A 51 11.34 0.78 -9.63
N ARG A 52 12.41 -0.03 -9.49
CA ARG A 52 13.64 0.34 -8.79
C ARG A 52 14.26 1.62 -9.34
N THR A 53 14.26 1.81 -10.65
CA THR A 53 14.78 3.03 -11.28
C THR A 53 14.04 4.28 -10.77
N VAL A 54 12.72 4.19 -10.60
CA VAL A 54 11.88 5.27 -10.03
C VAL A 54 12.16 5.45 -8.55
N VAL A 55 12.24 4.36 -7.79
CA VAL A 55 12.50 4.37 -6.34
C VAL A 55 13.85 5.03 -6.04
N GLU A 56 14.92 4.61 -6.72
CA GLU A 56 16.27 5.14 -6.54
C GLU A 56 16.35 6.63 -6.94
N ALA A 57 15.68 7.01 -8.04
CA ALA A 57 15.64 8.40 -8.49
C ALA A 57 14.84 9.34 -7.55
N ALA A 58 13.92 8.81 -6.73
CA ALA A 58 13.11 9.62 -5.82
C ALA A 58 13.96 10.27 -4.71
N GLY A 59 14.99 9.56 -4.23
CA GLY A 59 15.87 10.02 -3.15
C GLY A 59 15.16 10.25 -1.81
N VAL A 60 13.98 9.67 -1.63
CA VAL A 60 13.12 9.67 -0.43
C VAL A 60 12.45 8.29 -0.32
N PRO A 61 11.94 7.89 0.85
CA PRO A 61 11.17 6.65 0.97
C PRO A 61 10.00 6.62 -0.01
N VAL A 62 9.84 5.50 -0.71
CA VAL A 62 8.75 5.27 -1.67
C VAL A 62 7.78 4.24 -1.14
N VAL A 63 6.49 4.56 -1.16
CA VAL A 63 5.38 3.65 -0.88
C VAL A 63 4.74 3.28 -2.21
N LEU A 64 4.69 1.98 -2.55
CA LEU A 64 3.99 1.53 -3.75
C LEU A 64 2.55 1.20 -3.39
N HIS A 65 1.60 1.90 -4.01
CA HIS A 65 0.18 1.66 -3.81
C HIS A 65 -0.41 0.84 -4.96
N CYS A 66 -1.20 -0.18 -4.59
CA CYS A 66 -1.98 -0.96 -5.54
C CYS A 66 -3.32 -1.36 -4.90
N CYS A 67 -4.41 -0.82 -5.43
CA CYS A 67 -5.77 -1.16 -4.99
C CYS A 67 -6.38 -2.35 -5.75
N ALA A 68 -5.62 -3.02 -6.63
CA ALA A 68 -6.05 -4.24 -7.30
C ALA A 68 -5.74 -5.48 -6.43
N PRO A 69 -6.51 -6.57 -6.57
CA PRO A 69 -6.20 -7.83 -5.91
C PRO A 69 -4.89 -8.44 -6.44
N ASP A 70 -4.37 -9.44 -5.71
CA ASP A 70 -3.20 -10.23 -6.11
C ASP A 70 -1.94 -9.37 -6.33
N VAL A 71 -1.69 -8.41 -5.41
CA VAL A 71 -0.52 -7.53 -5.42
C VAL A 71 0.78 -8.35 -5.37
N PRO A 72 1.73 -8.15 -6.32
CA PRO A 72 2.98 -8.91 -6.38
C PRO A 72 4.00 -8.37 -5.36
N LEU A 73 3.88 -8.79 -4.10
CA LEU A 73 4.69 -8.27 -2.99
C LEU A 73 6.19 -8.53 -3.14
N ASP A 74 6.57 -9.60 -3.84
CA ASP A 74 7.94 -9.90 -4.22
C ASP A 74 8.52 -8.83 -5.16
N VAL A 75 7.76 -8.40 -6.16
CA VAL A 75 8.13 -7.32 -7.08
C VAL A 75 8.23 -5.99 -6.34
N VAL A 76 7.28 -5.69 -5.46
CA VAL A 76 7.30 -4.46 -4.64
C VAL A 76 8.55 -4.43 -3.77
N ARG A 77 8.84 -5.52 -3.03
CA ARG A 77 10.04 -5.62 -2.20
C ARG A 77 11.32 -5.55 -3.04
N ALA A 78 11.38 -6.26 -4.16
CA ALA A 78 12.52 -6.26 -5.07
C ALA A 78 12.73 -4.91 -5.79
N SER A 79 11.74 -4.01 -5.80
CA SER A 79 11.93 -2.64 -6.29
C SER A 79 12.67 -1.73 -5.31
N GLY A 80 12.80 -2.14 -4.04
CA GLY A 80 13.37 -1.31 -2.98
C GLY A 80 12.38 -0.32 -2.35
N ALA A 81 11.08 -0.47 -2.61
CA ALA A 81 10.05 0.29 -1.93
C ALA A 81 10.15 0.12 -0.40
N ALA A 82 9.91 1.20 0.35
CA ALA A 82 9.94 1.20 1.80
C ALA A 82 8.67 0.59 2.41
N ALA A 83 7.54 0.71 1.70
CA ALA A 83 6.28 0.13 2.11
C ALA A 83 5.37 -0.17 0.91
N VAL A 84 4.35 -0.99 1.15
CA VAL A 84 3.25 -1.24 0.22
C VAL A 84 1.94 -0.70 0.80
N ALA A 85 1.12 -0.04 -0.01
CA ALA A 85 -0.25 0.32 0.33
C ALA A 85 -1.24 -0.57 -0.44
N LEU A 86 -2.08 -1.29 0.30
CA LEU A 86 -3.02 -2.26 -0.26
C LEU A 86 -4.36 -2.22 0.47
N ASP A 87 -5.41 -2.65 -0.21
CA ASP A 87 -6.73 -2.85 0.40
C ASP A 87 -6.77 -4.20 1.13
N LEU A 88 -6.90 -4.16 2.46
CA LEU A 88 -6.96 -5.36 3.29
C LEU A 88 -8.15 -6.27 2.94
N SER A 89 -9.22 -5.73 2.35
CA SER A 89 -10.37 -6.55 1.92
C SER A 89 -10.09 -7.40 0.68
N LEU A 90 -9.02 -7.10 -0.06
CA LEU A 90 -8.60 -7.83 -1.26
C LEU A 90 -7.47 -8.84 -0.99
N LEU A 91 -6.97 -8.92 0.25
CA LEU A 91 -5.98 -9.91 0.65
C LEU A 91 -6.61 -11.31 0.69
N LYS A 92 -6.10 -12.21 -0.17
CA LYS A 92 -6.52 -13.62 -0.21
C LYS A 92 -5.52 -14.56 0.46
N GLN A 93 -4.24 -14.19 0.43
CA GLN A 93 -3.13 -14.99 0.96
C GLN A 93 -2.31 -14.10 1.88
N LEU A 94 -1.97 -14.63 3.07
CA LEU A 94 -1.23 -13.88 4.09
C LEU A 94 0.26 -14.19 4.07
N ASP A 95 0.67 -15.39 3.66
CA ASP A 95 2.09 -15.79 3.67
C ASP A 95 2.99 -14.80 2.92
N PRO A 96 2.67 -14.37 1.68
CA PRO A 96 3.52 -13.40 0.97
C PRO A 96 3.62 -12.04 1.67
N LEU A 97 2.55 -11.64 2.39
CA LEU A 97 2.54 -10.41 3.18
C LEU A 97 3.39 -10.56 4.44
N GLY A 98 3.29 -11.71 5.12
CA GLY A 98 4.13 -12.05 6.27
C GLY A 98 5.61 -12.02 5.92
N GLU A 99 6.01 -12.70 4.84
CA GLU A 99 7.40 -12.70 4.37
C GLU A 99 7.90 -11.28 4.04
N ALA A 100 7.06 -10.46 3.38
CA ALA A 100 7.42 -9.09 3.04
C ALA A 100 7.61 -8.21 4.28
N ILE A 101 6.69 -8.28 5.24
CA ILE A 101 6.77 -7.55 6.51
C ILE A 101 7.97 -8.02 7.32
N ASP A 102 8.21 -9.32 7.40
CA ASP A 102 9.35 -9.87 8.15
C ASP A 102 10.69 -9.40 7.56
N ALA A 103 10.77 -9.30 6.23
CA ALA A 103 11.89 -8.71 5.50
C ALA A 103 12.00 -7.18 5.64
N GLY A 104 11.14 -6.53 6.42
CA GLY A 104 11.19 -5.11 6.76
C GLY A 104 10.34 -4.18 5.90
N LEU A 105 9.48 -4.71 5.01
CA LEU A 105 8.54 -3.88 4.24
C LEU A 105 7.46 -3.32 5.17
N GLY A 106 7.27 -2.00 5.17
CA GLY A 106 6.13 -1.37 5.85
C GLY A 106 4.80 -1.69 5.16
N LEU A 107 3.71 -1.64 5.93
CA LEU A 107 2.35 -1.85 5.43
C LEU A 107 1.50 -0.59 5.64
N PHE A 108 0.99 -0.05 4.55
CA PHE A 108 -0.09 0.93 4.55
C PHE A 108 -1.40 0.14 4.38
N ALA A 109 -2.01 -0.20 5.52
CA ALA A 109 -3.18 -1.04 5.66
C ALA A 109 -4.46 -0.27 5.29
N GLY A 110 -4.87 -0.40 4.02
CA GLY A 110 -6.09 0.19 3.49
C GLY A 110 -7.33 -0.51 4.02
N SER A 111 -8.25 0.27 4.60
CA SER A 111 -9.55 -0.21 5.07
C SER A 111 -10.70 0.58 4.44
N GLY A 112 -11.75 -0.15 4.02
CA GLY A 112 -13.03 0.42 3.59
C GLY A 112 -14.05 0.55 4.73
N GLN A 113 -13.69 0.17 5.95
CA GLN A 113 -14.58 0.24 7.11
C GLN A 113 -14.84 1.69 7.52
N THR A 114 -16.02 1.95 8.10
CA THR A 114 -16.50 3.32 8.38
C THR A 114 -16.52 3.67 9.86
N THR A 115 -16.14 2.74 10.75
CA THR A 115 -16.04 2.97 12.20
C THR A 115 -14.64 2.63 12.69
N SER A 116 -14.18 3.34 13.72
CA SER A 116 -12.82 3.17 14.24
C SER A 116 -12.58 1.78 14.84
N THR A 117 -13.59 1.18 15.48
CA THR A 117 -13.52 -0.20 15.98
C THR A 117 -13.37 -1.21 14.83
N ALA A 118 -14.21 -1.12 13.79
CA ALA A 118 -14.14 -2.06 12.67
C ALA A 118 -12.82 -1.97 11.89
N VAL A 119 -12.29 -0.75 11.72
CA VAL A 119 -10.96 -0.55 11.11
C VAL A 119 -9.87 -1.19 11.98
N ALA A 120 -9.85 -0.92 13.29
CA ALA A 120 -8.85 -1.47 14.20
C ALA A 120 -8.91 -3.00 14.29
N ASP A 121 -10.11 -3.58 14.35
CA ASP A 121 -10.32 -5.03 14.38
C ASP A 121 -9.86 -5.71 13.09
N GLN A 122 -10.10 -5.08 11.93
CA GLN A 122 -9.62 -5.60 10.65
C GLN A 122 -8.08 -5.63 10.61
N VAL A 123 -7.42 -4.54 10.98
CA VAL A 123 -5.95 -4.43 10.97
C VAL A 123 -5.33 -5.41 11.98
N ARG A 124 -5.83 -5.42 13.22
CA ARG A 124 -5.36 -6.32 14.28
C ARG A 124 -5.62 -7.79 13.94
N GLY A 125 -6.75 -8.08 13.30
CA GLY A 125 -7.10 -9.42 12.84
C GLY A 125 -6.08 -9.96 11.84
N VAL A 126 -5.73 -9.16 10.82
CA VAL A 126 -4.67 -9.52 9.86
C VAL A 126 -3.32 -9.69 10.55
N TRP A 127 -2.92 -8.74 11.40
CA TRP A 127 -1.64 -8.77 12.12
C TRP A 127 -1.47 -10.03 12.98
N ARG A 128 -2.52 -10.43 13.71
CA ARG A 128 -2.51 -11.63 14.54
C ARG A 128 -2.50 -12.92 13.73
N GLN A 129 -3.19 -12.96 12.59
CA GLN A 129 -3.12 -14.10 11.69
C GLN A 129 -1.72 -14.29 11.10
N LEU A 130 -0.98 -13.21 10.87
CA LEU A 130 0.43 -13.25 10.48
C LEU A 130 1.36 -13.70 11.62
N GLY A 131 0.87 -13.74 12.87
CA GLY A 131 1.64 -14.24 14.01
C GLY A 131 2.70 -13.27 14.56
N PHE A 132 2.69 -12.00 14.16
CA PHE A 132 3.64 -11.02 14.68
C PHE A 132 3.26 -10.53 16.09
N PRO A 133 4.24 -10.17 16.94
CA PRO A 133 3.97 -9.54 18.24
C PRO A 133 3.17 -8.24 18.07
N ASP A 134 2.15 -8.02 18.91
CA ASP A 134 1.31 -6.83 18.85
C ASP A 134 2.14 -5.53 18.99
N GLN A 135 3.26 -5.55 19.73
CA GLN A 135 4.15 -4.40 19.93
C GLN A 135 4.85 -3.93 18.65
N ARG A 136 5.00 -4.79 17.64
CA ARG A 136 5.65 -4.44 16.35
C ARG A 136 4.67 -3.75 15.39
N LEU A 137 3.37 -3.81 15.64
CA LEU A 137 2.34 -3.23 14.78
C LEU A 137 2.53 -1.72 14.57
N PRO A 138 2.68 -0.89 15.63
CA PRO A 138 2.80 0.56 15.46
C PRO A 138 4.07 0.99 14.71
N ASP A 139 5.11 0.16 14.71
CA ASP A 139 6.38 0.45 14.07
C ASP A 139 6.36 0.22 12.55
N GLN A 140 5.46 -0.63 12.05
CA GLN A 140 5.46 -1.07 10.65
C GLN A 140 4.13 -0.91 9.92
N VAL A 141 3.05 -0.54 10.63
CA VAL A 141 1.71 -0.40 10.04
C VAL A 141 1.21 1.03 10.12
N VAL A 142 0.81 1.57 8.97
CA VAL A 142 0.05 2.81 8.84
C VAL A 142 -1.35 2.45 8.38
N VAL A 143 -2.39 2.95 9.06
CA VAL A 143 -3.77 2.72 8.62
C VAL A 143 -4.18 3.78 7.61
N THR A 144 -4.77 3.36 6.48
CA THR A 144 -5.20 4.26 5.40
C THR A 144 -6.62 3.94 4.95
N PRO A 145 -7.27 4.81 4.15
CA PRO A 145 -8.43 4.39 3.37
C PRO A 145 -8.02 3.27 2.39
N ALA A 146 -8.98 2.46 1.97
CA ALA A 146 -8.75 1.39 0.98
C ALA A 146 -8.24 1.91 -0.37
N CYS A 147 -8.65 3.11 -0.79
CA CYS A 147 -8.20 3.79 -2.00
C CYS A 147 -8.45 5.30 -1.89
N GLY A 148 -8.20 6.06 -2.96
CA GLY A 148 -8.46 7.49 -3.03
C GLY A 148 -9.92 7.87 -2.78
N LEU A 149 -10.14 9.02 -2.12
CA LEU A 149 -11.47 9.54 -1.76
C LEU A 149 -12.06 10.50 -2.80
N ALA A 150 -11.58 10.47 -4.05
CA ALA A 150 -11.96 11.43 -5.09
C ALA A 150 -13.46 11.44 -5.41
N GLY A 151 -14.14 10.30 -5.25
CA GLY A 151 -15.59 10.18 -5.44
C GLY A 151 -16.43 10.45 -4.18
N SER A 152 -15.82 10.74 -3.03
CA SER A 152 -16.53 10.94 -1.77
C SER A 152 -16.97 12.38 -1.58
N SER A 153 -18.12 12.60 -0.93
CA SER A 153 -18.48 13.94 -0.45
C SER A 153 -17.48 14.39 0.63
N PRO A 154 -17.29 15.70 0.86
CA PRO A 154 -16.44 16.19 1.95
C PRO A 154 -16.85 15.68 3.33
N ALA A 155 -18.15 15.47 3.56
CA ALA A 155 -18.66 14.90 4.81
C ALA A 155 -18.26 13.42 4.96
N ASP A 156 -18.34 12.65 3.88
CA ASP A 156 -17.93 11.25 3.88
C ASP A 156 -16.43 11.09 4.05
N ALA A 157 -15.64 11.90 3.33
CA ALA A 157 -14.19 11.90 3.45
C ALA A 157 -13.75 12.22 4.90
N ARG A 158 -14.37 13.21 5.54
CA ARG A 158 -14.12 13.51 6.96
C ARG A 158 -14.45 12.33 7.86
N ARG A 159 -15.60 11.67 7.65
CA ARG A 159 -16.01 10.52 8.46
C ARG A 159 -15.01 9.37 8.37
N VAL A 160 -14.58 9.02 7.16
CA VAL A 160 -13.58 7.97 6.91
C VAL A 160 -12.24 8.32 7.55
N LEU A 161 -11.74 9.54 7.35
CA LEU A 161 -10.47 9.98 7.93
C LEU A 161 -10.52 10.04 9.47
N THR A 162 -11.65 10.45 10.06
CA THR A 162 -11.84 10.40 11.52
C THR A 162 -11.80 8.96 12.02
N ALA A 163 -12.49 8.02 11.37
CA ALA A 163 -12.49 6.62 11.75
C ALA A 163 -11.08 6.01 11.69
N ILE A 164 -10.31 6.30 10.65
CA ILE A 164 -8.92 5.83 10.50
C ILE A 164 -8.01 6.41 11.58
N ARG A 165 -8.12 7.71 11.86
CA ARG A 165 -7.32 8.37 12.92
C ARG A 165 -7.60 7.75 14.28
N GLU A 166 -8.88 7.60 14.62
CA GLU A 166 -9.31 7.01 15.89
C GLU A 166 -8.98 5.51 16.00
N ALA A 167 -8.96 4.77 14.88
CA ALA A 167 -8.52 3.39 14.85
C ALA A 167 -7.00 3.30 15.09
N SER A 168 -6.22 4.18 14.47
CA SER A 168 -4.77 4.25 14.65
C SER A 168 -4.39 4.50 16.11
N GLN A 169 -5.13 5.38 16.80
CA GLN A 169 -4.95 5.62 18.24
C GLN A 169 -5.18 4.35 19.08
N ARG A 170 -6.27 3.62 18.80
CA ARG A 170 -6.57 2.34 19.48
C ARG A 170 -5.52 1.26 19.26
N LEU A 171 -4.82 1.30 18.12
CA LEU A 171 -3.77 0.34 17.78
C LEU A 171 -2.43 0.68 18.46
N GLN A 172 -2.22 1.93 18.89
CA GLN A 172 -1.02 2.36 19.63
C GLN A 172 -1.07 2.04 21.13
N GLU A 173 -2.26 1.83 21.71
CA GLU A 173 -2.47 1.58 23.14
C GLU A 173 -2.22 0.11 23.56
N VAL A 174 -1.55 -0.69 22.71
CA VAL A 174 -1.35 -2.14 22.90
C VAL A 174 0.06 -2.47 23.37
#